data_AF-A0A9E5EAS3-F1
#
_entry.id   AF-A0A9E5EAS3-F1
#
_cell.length_a   1.000
_cell.length_b   1.000
_cell.length_c   1.000
_cell.angle_alpha   90.00
_cell.angle_beta   90.00
_cell.angle_gamma   90.00
#
_symmetry.space_group_name_H-M   'P 1'
#
loop_
_entity.id
_entity.type
_entity.pdbx_description
1 polymer ?
#
loop_
_entity_poly.entity_id
_entity_poly.type
_entity_poly.pdbx_seq_one_letter_code
_entity_poly.pdbx_strand_id
1 'polypeptide(L)'
;MPSGSSSRSRHHARHRQNYCRVVKKYAVEARRVEILEATCEVVIERGFAGTRVADVAKRLGVSNSLIHYHFDSKEALLAAAFEYYARKDLAEMERDIELGQSATAQLWRLIESYVPEGSDDVEWMLWIDAWGEALRNPLMKSISQQLDEQSIGFLERVLRRGNETGEFHCEQPRISAMRLTALIDGLAVQFAAHEGVVKRKELMRTLRASAAFETGLSPDDIRDGRRSVKPAVRSATGASTASTAVPAGDAPTAITDAALRHVIAAVADAQLRGDQVTWLAQWTTNAQLQLPDGSSAKGSEELAGLFAKHFSPDRWTLQSPEIVVLRVDETAGSATGRVTVTERFQRRNGSLGSRIAVLHDRYERTPAGWLIATRRYEVLD
;
A
#
# COMPACT_ATOMS: atom_id res chain seq x y z
N MET A 1 -4.04 -2.91 -81.99
CA MET A 1 -4.35 -4.14 -81.22
C MET A 1 -3.18 -5.09 -81.47
N PRO A 2 -2.35 -5.52 -80.49
CA PRO A 2 -2.65 -5.82 -79.07
C PRO A 2 -1.66 -5.18 -78.05
N SER A 3 -2.10 -4.92 -76.81
CA SER A 3 -1.19 -4.87 -75.61
C SER A 3 -1.91 -4.70 -74.25
N GLY A 4 -3.18 -5.10 -74.11
CA GLY A 4 -3.96 -4.93 -72.87
C GLY A 4 -3.74 -5.98 -71.77
N SER A 5 -3.04 -7.10 -72.04
CA SER A 5 -2.97 -8.23 -71.09
C SER A 5 -1.88 -8.11 -70.02
N SER A 6 -0.85 -7.27 -70.21
CA SER A 6 0.29 -7.18 -69.29
C SER A 6 0.00 -6.37 -68.01
N SER A 7 -1.00 -5.48 -68.01
CA SER A 7 -1.30 -4.59 -66.89
C SER A 7 -2.13 -5.28 -65.79
N ARG A 8 -3.20 -6.02 -66.18
CA ARG A 8 -4.05 -6.78 -65.24
C ARG A 8 -3.32 -7.94 -64.55
N SER A 9 -2.37 -8.57 -65.25
CA SER A 9 -1.53 -9.67 -64.71
C SER A 9 -0.57 -9.18 -63.61
N ARG A 10 0.07 -8.02 -63.80
CA ARG A 10 0.98 -7.43 -62.79
C ARG A 10 0.24 -6.93 -61.54
N HIS A 11 -1.00 -6.46 -61.68
CA HIS A 11 -1.83 -6.03 -60.55
C HIS A 11 -2.33 -7.23 -59.73
N HIS A 12 -2.76 -8.32 -60.37
CA HIS A 12 -3.13 -9.58 -59.69
C HIS A 12 -1.93 -10.26 -59.01
N ALA A 13 -0.75 -10.25 -59.64
CA ALA A 13 0.47 -10.80 -59.07
C ALA A 13 0.93 -10.04 -57.81
N ARG A 14 0.88 -8.70 -57.82
CA ARG A 14 1.19 -7.87 -56.64
C ARG A 14 0.19 -8.07 -55.51
N HIS A 15 -1.11 -8.22 -55.82
CA HIS A 15 -2.14 -8.46 -54.79
C HIS A 15 -1.99 -9.86 -54.16
N ARG A 16 -1.68 -10.90 -54.93
CA ARG A 16 -1.37 -12.25 -54.41
C ARG A 16 -0.10 -12.27 -53.58
N GLN A 17 0.95 -11.57 -54.00
CA GLN A 17 2.22 -11.55 -53.28
C GLN A 17 2.11 -10.79 -51.94
N ASN A 18 1.34 -9.71 -51.90
CA ASN A 18 1.01 -9.02 -50.65
C ASN A 18 0.13 -9.91 -49.74
N TYR A 19 -0.87 -10.61 -50.28
CA TYR A 19 -1.70 -11.52 -49.51
C TYR A 19 -0.92 -12.70 -48.92
N CYS A 20 -0.06 -13.36 -49.71
CA CYS A 20 0.82 -14.44 -49.21
C CYS A 20 1.81 -13.94 -48.15
N ARG A 21 2.33 -12.71 -48.27
CA ARG A 21 3.23 -12.12 -47.27
C ARG A 21 2.50 -11.84 -45.96
N VAL A 22 1.27 -11.34 -46.03
CA VAL A 22 0.39 -11.08 -44.88
C VAL A 22 0.01 -12.40 -44.20
N VAL A 23 -0.46 -13.41 -44.94
CA VAL A 23 -0.79 -14.74 -44.40
C VAL A 23 0.43 -15.41 -43.76
N LYS A 24 1.61 -15.32 -44.40
CA LYS A 24 2.85 -15.88 -43.83
C LYS A 24 3.24 -15.17 -42.54
N LYS A 25 3.07 -13.85 -42.45
CA LYS A 25 3.31 -13.08 -41.21
C LYS A 25 2.35 -13.54 -40.10
N TYR A 26 1.07 -13.72 -40.41
CA TYR A 26 0.09 -14.23 -39.43
C TYR A 26 0.41 -15.63 -38.94
N ALA A 27 0.82 -16.55 -39.82
CA ALA A 27 1.20 -17.90 -39.43
C ALA A 27 2.45 -17.94 -38.52
N VAL A 28 3.42 -17.06 -38.78
CA VAL A 28 4.62 -16.90 -37.93
C VAL A 28 4.26 -16.34 -36.56
N GLU A 29 3.37 -15.34 -36.50
CA GLU A 29 2.94 -14.75 -35.22
C GLU A 29 2.10 -15.73 -34.39
N ALA A 30 1.16 -16.44 -35.03
CA ALA A 30 0.38 -17.48 -34.37
C ALA A 30 1.28 -18.59 -33.80
N ARG A 31 2.29 -19.03 -34.57
CA ARG A 31 3.28 -20.00 -34.09
C ARG A 31 4.08 -19.46 -32.91
N ARG A 32 4.47 -18.18 -32.95
CA ARG A 32 5.19 -17.54 -31.85
C ARG A 32 4.34 -17.56 -30.57
N VAL A 33 3.06 -17.24 -30.66
CA VAL A 33 2.12 -17.29 -29.52
C VAL A 33 1.97 -18.72 -28.97
N GLU A 34 1.78 -19.73 -29.83
CA GLU A 34 1.73 -21.14 -29.40
C GLU A 34 2.99 -21.56 -28.63
N ILE A 35 4.17 -21.09 -29.07
CA ILE A 35 5.43 -21.35 -28.38
C ILE A 35 5.46 -20.70 -27.00
N LEU A 36 4.97 -19.47 -26.86
CA LEU A 36 4.92 -18.76 -25.59
C LEU A 36 3.96 -19.43 -24.61
N GLU A 37 2.77 -19.80 -25.06
CA GLU A 37 1.77 -20.50 -24.24
C GLU A 37 2.30 -21.85 -23.72
N ALA A 38 2.85 -22.68 -24.62
CA ALA A 38 3.47 -23.94 -24.21
C ALA A 38 4.68 -23.74 -23.29
N THR A 39 5.41 -22.63 -23.44
CA THR A 39 6.51 -22.29 -22.53
C THR A 39 5.97 -21.97 -21.14
N CYS A 40 4.92 -21.16 -21.01
CA CYS A 40 4.29 -20.88 -19.73
C CYS A 40 3.83 -22.17 -19.04
N GLU A 41 3.17 -23.08 -19.74
CA GLU A 41 2.74 -24.36 -19.15
C GLU A 41 3.93 -25.19 -18.62
N VAL A 42 5.02 -25.27 -19.38
CA VAL A 42 6.23 -25.99 -18.94
C VAL A 42 6.87 -25.31 -17.74
N VAL A 43 6.88 -23.97 -17.71
CA VAL A 43 7.38 -23.19 -16.58
C VAL A 43 6.54 -23.41 -15.33
N ILE A 44 5.22 -23.43 -15.44
CA ILE A 44 4.32 -23.69 -14.30
C ILE A 44 4.62 -25.06 -13.68
N GLU A 45 4.93 -26.06 -14.50
CA GLU A 45 5.25 -27.42 -14.02
C GLU A 45 6.66 -27.57 -13.44
N ARG A 46 7.63 -26.75 -13.85
CA ARG A 46 9.07 -26.99 -13.60
C ARG A 46 9.84 -25.81 -13.04
N GLY A 47 9.21 -24.66 -12.94
CA GLY A 47 9.83 -23.36 -12.75
C GLY A 47 10.73 -22.92 -13.91
N PHE A 48 11.20 -21.67 -13.84
CA PHE A 48 12.10 -21.09 -14.85
C PHE A 48 13.44 -21.83 -14.94
N ALA A 49 14.02 -22.17 -13.79
CA ALA A 49 15.30 -22.86 -13.72
C ALA A 49 15.22 -24.27 -14.35
N GLY A 50 14.15 -25.02 -14.08
CA GLY A 50 13.95 -26.39 -14.54
C GLY A 50 13.52 -26.52 -16.01
N THR A 51 13.04 -25.44 -16.63
CA THR A 51 12.56 -25.45 -18.02
C THR A 51 13.70 -25.50 -19.03
N ARG A 52 13.62 -26.37 -20.04
CA ARG A 52 14.55 -26.41 -21.18
C ARG A 52 13.80 -26.19 -22.50
N VAL A 53 14.47 -25.64 -23.50
CA VAL A 53 13.92 -25.46 -24.86
C VAL A 53 13.39 -26.80 -25.43
N ALA A 54 14.08 -27.90 -25.13
CA ALA A 54 13.64 -29.24 -25.54
C ALA A 54 12.32 -29.69 -24.91
N ASP A 55 12.00 -29.24 -23.69
CA ASP A 55 10.74 -29.55 -23.04
C ASP A 55 9.57 -28.86 -23.76
N VAL A 56 9.76 -27.59 -24.16
CA VAL A 56 8.78 -26.81 -24.93
C VAL A 56 8.60 -27.39 -26.33
N ALA A 57 9.69 -27.74 -27.01
CA ALA A 57 9.62 -28.37 -28.33
C ALA A 57 8.86 -29.71 -28.26
N LYS A 58 9.14 -30.52 -27.23
CA LYS A 58 8.44 -31.78 -26.97
C LYS A 58 6.96 -31.56 -26.70
N ARG A 59 6.59 -30.56 -25.88
CA ARG A 59 5.19 -30.19 -25.58
C ARG A 59 4.39 -29.93 -26.86
N LEU A 60 4.98 -29.19 -27.79
CA LEU A 60 4.34 -28.81 -29.05
C LEU A 60 4.46 -29.86 -30.16
N GLY A 61 5.23 -30.93 -29.96
CA GLY A 61 5.53 -31.90 -31.01
C GLY A 61 6.34 -31.31 -32.17
N VAL A 62 7.20 -30.32 -31.90
CA VAL A 62 8.03 -29.64 -32.91
C VAL A 62 9.52 -29.86 -32.67
N SER A 63 10.35 -29.47 -33.63
CA SER A 63 11.81 -29.53 -33.48
C SER A 63 12.36 -28.38 -32.62
N ASN A 64 13.47 -28.61 -31.91
CA ASN A 64 14.21 -27.54 -31.21
C ASN A 64 14.59 -26.39 -32.15
N SER A 65 14.95 -26.71 -33.40
CA SER A 65 15.31 -25.73 -34.42
C SER A 65 14.17 -24.77 -34.73
N LEU A 66 12.90 -25.21 -34.64
CA LEU A 66 11.75 -24.33 -34.81
C LEU A 66 11.66 -23.33 -33.65
N ILE A 67 11.90 -23.75 -32.41
CA ILE A 67 11.90 -22.82 -31.27
C ILE A 67 13.02 -21.79 -31.42
N HIS A 68 14.23 -22.24 -31.78
CA HIS A 68 15.38 -21.36 -32.03
C HIS A 68 15.20 -20.41 -33.22
N TYR A 69 14.33 -20.74 -34.17
CA TYR A 69 13.96 -19.82 -35.25
C TYR A 69 13.16 -18.60 -34.72
N HIS A 70 12.43 -18.75 -33.61
CA HIS A 70 11.64 -17.67 -33.00
C HIS A 70 12.35 -16.99 -31.83
N PHE A 71 13.26 -17.68 -31.13
CA PHE A 71 13.92 -17.19 -29.92
C PHE A 71 15.40 -17.56 -29.89
N ASP A 72 16.25 -16.54 -29.76
CA ASP A 72 17.70 -16.69 -29.85
C ASP A 72 18.32 -17.48 -28.69
N SER A 73 17.67 -17.50 -27.52
CA SER A 73 18.15 -18.19 -26.33
C SER A 73 17.00 -18.71 -25.45
N LYS A 74 17.33 -19.58 -24.48
CA LYS A 74 16.39 -20.02 -23.44
C LYS A 74 15.88 -18.80 -22.65
N GLU A 75 16.77 -17.88 -22.32
CA GLU A 75 16.50 -16.68 -21.54
C GLU A 75 15.54 -15.75 -22.29
N ALA A 76 15.72 -15.60 -23.60
CA ALA A 76 14.83 -14.82 -24.46
C ALA A 76 13.44 -15.45 -24.59
N LEU A 77 13.39 -16.79 -24.70
CA LEU A 77 12.13 -17.54 -24.71
C LEU A 77 11.36 -17.36 -23.39
N LEU A 78 12.02 -17.57 -22.25
CA LEU A 78 11.42 -17.46 -20.92
C LEU A 78 10.96 -16.04 -20.62
N ALA A 79 11.78 -15.04 -20.92
CA ALA A 79 11.43 -13.64 -20.71
C ALA A 79 10.22 -13.22 -21.57
N ALA A 80 10.19 -13.63 -22.84
CA ALA A 80 9.07 -13.35 -23.72
C ALA A 80 7.78 -14.10 -23.29
N ALA A 81 7.91 -15.32 -22.76
CA ALA A 81 6.77 -16.10 -22.27
C ALA A 81 6.14 -15.44 -21.04
N PHE A 82 6.97 -15.05 -20.08
CA PHE A 82 6.55 -14.25 -18.93
C PHE A 82 5.88 -12.94 -19.36
N GLU A 83 6.52 -12.17 -20.24
CA GLU A 83 5.99 -10.91 -20.74
C GLU A 83 4.62 -11.08 -21.43
N TYR A 84 4.46 -12.13 -22.23
CA TYR A 84 3.19 -12.47 -22.86
C TYR A 84 2.11 -12.77 -21.84
N TYR A 85 2.41 -13.61 -20.85
CA TYR A 85 1.48 -13.98 -19.80
C TYR A 85 1.08 -12.78 -18.94
N ALA A 86 2.06 -12.06 -18.39
CA ALA A 86 1.83 -10.91 -17.52
C ALA A 86 1.04 -9.80 -18.23
N ARG A 87 1.26 -9.56 -19.53
CA ARG A 87 0.44 -8.59 -20.27
C ARG A 87 -1.00 -9.04 -20.46
N LYS A 88 -1.23 -10.34 -20.66
CA LYS A 88 -2.59 -10.88 -20.75
C LYS A 88 -3.32 -10.71 -19.42
N ASP A 89 -2.64 -11.05 -18.32
CA ASP A 89 -3.12 -10.89 -16.95
C ASP A 89 -3.44 -9.42 -16.62
N LEU A 90 -2.50 -8.50 -16.86
CA LEU A 90 -2.74 -7.06 -16.67
C LEU A 90 -3.93 -6.54 -17.50
N ALA A 91 -4.16 -7.06 -18.70
CA ALA A 91 -5.30 -6.69 -19.55
C ALA A 91 -6.64 -7.31 -19.09
N GLU A 92 -6.60 -8.46 -18.41
CA GLU A 92 -7.76 -9.06 -17.74
C GLU A 92 -8.13 -8.25 -16.50
N MET A 93 -7.13 -7.94 -15.68
CA MET A 93 -7.26 -7.06 -14.53
C MET A 93 -7.80 -5.67 -14.89
N GLU A 94 -7.29 -5.02 -15.95
CA GLU A 94 -7.79 -3.71 -16.38
C GLU A 94 -9.28 -3.76 -16.73
N ARG A 95 -9.71 -4.81 -17.45
CA ARG A 95 -11.14 -5.01 -17.76
C ARG A 95 -11.98 -5.21 -16.51
N ASP A 96 -11.50 -5.99 -15.55
CA ASP A 96 -12.22 -6.25 -14.31
C ASP A 96 -12.34 -4.99 -13.44
N ILE A 97 -11.31 -4.15 -13.42
CA ILE A 97 -11.35 -2.84 -12.78
C ILE A 97 -12.39 -1.95 -13.46
N GLU A 98 -12.45 -1.92 -14.80
CA GLU A 98 -13.42 -1.09 -15.53
C GLU A 98 -14.88 -1.44 -15.23
N LEU A 99 -15.18 -2.67 -14.80
CA LEU A 99 -16.52 -3.06 -14.33
C LEU A 99 -16.93 -2.36 -13.02
N GLY A 100 -15.97 -1.85 -12.25
CA GLY A 100 -16.20 -1.10 -11.01
C GLY A 100 -16.92 0.23 -11.27
N GLN A 101 -18.12 0.36 -10.72
CA GLN A 101 -18.99 1.54 -10.97
C GLN A 101 -18.54 2.83 -10.26
N SER A 102 -17.54 2.76 -9.38
CA SER A 102 -17.04 3.85 -8.55
C SER A 102 -15.54 3.69 -8.31
N ALA A 103 -14.80 4.75 -7.98
CA ALA A 103 -13.38 4.65 -7.70
C ALA A 103 -13.09 3.71 -6.52
N THR A 104 -13.96 3.71 -5.49
CA THR A 104 -13.84 2.77 -4.36
C THR A 104 -14.05 1.32 -4.77
N ALA A 105 -15.04 1.05 -5.63
CA ALA A 105 -15.26 -0.30 -6.16
C ALA A 105 -14.08 -0.76 -7.03
N GLN A 106 -13.55 0.14 -7.87
CA GLN A 106 -12.35 -0.12 -8.67
C GLN A 106 -11.13 -0.45 -7.80
N LEU A 107 -10.93 0.31 -6.72
CA LEU A 107 -9.83 0.08 -5.79
C LEU A 107 -9.94 -1.30 -5.14
N TRP A 108 -11.15 -1.65 -4.70
CA TRP A 108 -11.39 -2.95 -4.08
C TRP A 108 -11.19 -4.10 -5.07
N ARG A 109 -11.70 -3.99 -6.30
CA ARG A 109 -11.52 -4.99 -7.36
C ARG A 109 -10.06 -5.20 -7.70
N LEU A 110 -9.28 -4.13 -7.80
CA LEU A 110 -7.84 -4.23 -8.01
C LEU A 110 -7.17 -4.96 -6.84
N ILE A 111 -7.51 -4.62 -5.59
CA ILE A 111 -6.97 -5.34 -4.44
C ILE A 111 -7.36 -6.82 -4.46
N GLU A 112 -8.60 -7.16 -4.82
CA GLU A 112 -9.04 -8.55 -4.92
C GLU A 112 -8.33 -9.32 -6.04
N SER A 113 -8.13 -8.70 -7.21
CA SER A 113 -7.50 -9.37 -8.36
C SER A 113 -6.02 -9.67 -8.13
N TYR A 114 -5.32 -8.83 -7.36
CA TYR A 114 -3.93 -9.10 -7.00
C TYR A 114 -3.77 -10.20 -5.95
N VAL A 115 -4.80 -10.56 -5.21
CA VAL A 115 -4.64 -11.49 -4.09
C VAL A 115 -4.77 -12.93 -4.56
N PRO A 116 -3.77 -13.78 -4.30
CA PRO A 116 -3.82 -15.19 -4.71
C PRO A 116 -5.06 -15.90 -4.16
N GLU A 117 -5.65 -16.78 -4.97
CA GLU A 117 -6.80 -17.58 -4.56
C GLU A 117 -6.40 -18.76 -3.65
N GLY A 118 -5.19 -19.30 -3.86
CA GLY A 118 -4.63 -20.45 -3.16
C GLY A 118 -3.09 -20.46 -3.20
N SER A 119 -2.49 -21.47 -2.57
CA SER A 119 -1.04 -21.70 -2.65
C SER A 119 -0.61 -22.30 -3.99
N ASP A 120 -1.57 -22.83 -4.75
CA ASP A 120 -1.44 -23.35 -6.12
C ASP A 120 -1.78 -22.31 -7.19
N ASP A 121 -1.88 -21.04 -6.81
CA ASP A 121 -2.15 -19.92 -7.71
C ASP A 121 -1.01 -19.78 -8.73
N VAL A 122 -1.34 -20.13 -9.97
CA VAL A 122 -0.40 -20.23 -11.08
C VAL A 122 0.18 -18.87 -11.48
N GLU A 123 -0.61 -17.81 -11.38
CA GLU A 123 -0.19 -16.45 -11.71
C GLU A 123 0.90 -16.01 -10.73
N TRP A 124 0.64 -16.21 -9.44
CA TRP A 124 1.61 -15.86 -8.40
C TRP A 124 2.87 -16.70 -8.44
N MET A 125 2.79 -18.00 -8.76
CA MET A 125 3.99 -18.81 -8.97
C MET A 125 4.87 -18.26 -10.11
N LEU A 126 4.27 -17.86 -11.23
CA LEU A 126 5.00 -17.27 -12.36
C LEU A 126 5.66 -15.95 -11.99
N TRP A 127 4.95 -15.07 -11.27
CA TRP A 127 5.48 -13.79 -10.81
C TRP A 127 6.65 -13.95 -9.82
N ILE A 128 6.52 -14.85 -8.85
CA ILE A 128 7.57 -15.14 -7.86
C ILE A 128 8.82 -15.67 -8.54
N ASP A 129 8.67 -16.61 -9.47
CA ASP A 129 9.78 -17.14 -10.24
C ASP A 129 10.44 -16.06 -11.11
N ALA A 130 9.65 -15.22 -11.77
CA ALA A 130 10.15 -14.13 -12.60
C ALA A 130 10.94 -13.11 -11.79
N TRP A 131 10.50 -12.77 -10.58
CA TRP A 131 11.28 -11.93 -9.64
C TRP A 131 12.59 -12.61 -9.24
N GLY A 132 12.55 -13.91 -8.93
CA GLY A 132 13.74 -14.70 -8.64
C GLY A 132 14.75 -14.71 -9.79
N GLU A 133 14.27 -14.82 -11.03
CA GLU A 133 15.06 -14.81 -12.26
C GLU A 133 15.59 -13.40 -12.60
N ALA A 134 14.80 -12.36 -12.38
CA ALA A 134 15.17 -10.96 -12.59
C ALA A 134 16.40 -10.52 -11.77
N LEU A 135 16.69 -11.19 -10.65
CA LEU A 135 17.91 -10.95 -9.87
C LEU A 135 19.21 -11.32 -10.62
N ARG A 136 19.13 -12.16 -11.66
CA ARG A 136 20.29 -12.73 -12.37
C ARG A 136 20.25 -12.51 -13.88
N ASN A 137 19.06 -12.27 -14.44
CA ASN A 137 18.85 -12.13 -15.87
C ASN A 137 18.43 -10.69 -16.23
N PRO A 138 19.29 -9.91 -16.92
CA PRO A 138 19.01 -8.52 -17.26
C PRO A 138 17.76 -8.31 -18.13
N LEU A 139 17.47 -9.26 -19.03
CA LEU A 139 16.29 -9.18 -19.89
C LEU A 139 15.02 -9.34 -19.04
N MET A 140 14.98 -10.38 -18.20
CA MET A 140 13.88 -10.59 -17.25
C MET A 140 13.72 -9.38 -16.31
N LYS A 141 14.83 -8.83 -15.81
CA LYS A 141 14.82 -7.64 -14.94
C LYS A 141 14.11 -6.47 -15.60
N SER A 142 14.47 -6.15 -16.85
CA SER A 142 13.87 -5.03 -17.56
C SER A 142 12.36 -5.20 -17.78
N ILE A 143 11.93 -6.42 -18.11
CA ILE A 143 10.51 -6.75 -18.33
C ILE A 143 9.73 -6.70 -17.01
N SER A 144 10.25 -7.34 -15.97
CA SER A 144 9.63 -7.35 -14.63
C SER A 144 9.47 -5.93 -14.08
N GLN A 145 10.49 -5.07 -14.22
CA GLN A 145 10.41 -3.67 -13.81
C GLN A 145 9.31 -2.89 -14.55
N GLN A 146 9.22 -3.07 -15.87
CA GLN A 146 8.19 -2.38 -16.67
C GLN A 146 6.78 -2.82 -16.29
N LEU A 147 6.59 -4.10 -16.00
CA LEU A 147 5.28 -4.61 -15.61
C LEU A 147 4.91 -4.16 -14.19
N ASP A 148 5.87 -4.16 -13.26
CA ASP A 148 5.66 -3.62 -11.90
C ASP A 148 5.31 -2.11 -11.90
N GLU A 149 5.98 -1.33 -12.76
CA GLU A 149 5.64 0.08 -12.95
C GLU A 149 4.22 0.27 -13.53
N GLN A 150 3.77 -0.64 -14.41
CA GLN A 150 2.40 -0.64 -14.94
C GLN A 150 1.39 -1.00 -13.84
N SER A 151 1.67 -2.01 -13.03
CA SER A 151 0.91 -2.43 -11.86
C SER A 151 0.65 -1.27 -10.90
N ILE A 152 1.71 -0.57 -10.49
CA ILE A 152 1.62 0.66 -9.67
C ILE A 152 0.81 1.73 -10.41
N GLY A 153 1.00 1.87 -11.72
CA GLY A 153 0.27 2.81 -12.56
C GLY A 153 -1.25 2.58 -12.59
N PHE A 154 -1.73 1.34 -12.55
CA PHE A 154 -3.16 1.04 -12.47
C PHE A 154 -3.75 1.56 -11.15
N LEU A 155 -3.09 1.25 -10.04
CA LEU A 155 -3.55 1.63 -8.72
C LEU A 155 -3.50 3.16 -8.51
N GLU A 156 -2.45 3.81 -9.03
CA GLU A 156 -2.35 5.27 -9.05
C GLU A 156 -3.51 5.91 -9.82
N ARG A 157 -3.89 5.37 -10.99
CA ARG A 157 -5.02 5.88 -11.79
C ARG A 157 -6.33 5.83 -11.00
N VAL A 158 -6.59 4.73 -10.31
CA VAL A 158 -7.80 4.57 -9.48
C VAL A 158 -7.81 5.55 -8.31
N LEU A 159 -6.67 5.71 -7.61
CA LEU A 159 -6.56 6.65 -6.49
C LEU A 159 -6.73 8.11 -6.93
N ARG A 160 -6.16 8.50 -8.09
CA ARG A 160 -6.39 9.83 -8.69
C ARG A 160 -7.84 10.03 -9.07
N ARG A 161 -8.48 9.04 -9.69
CA ARG A 161 -9.91 9.10 -10.03
C ARG A 161 -10.76 9.35 -8.79
N GLY A 162 -10.50 8.66 -7.69
CA GLY A 162 -11.27 8.88 -6.45
C GLY A 162 -11.12 10.28 -5.86
N ASN A 163 -9.93 10.89 -5.98
CA ASN A 163 -9.73 12.30 -5.65
C ASN A 163 -10.53 13.23 -6.59
N GLU A 164 -10.49 12.96 -7.90
CA GLU A 164 -11.17 13.77 -8.93
C GLU A 164 -12.70 13.70 -8.80
N THR A 165 -13.24 12.52 -8.47
CA THR A 165 -14.69 12.32 -8.27
C THR A 165 -15.16 12.74 -6.88
N GLY A 166 -14.24 13.00 -5.94
CA GLY A 166 -14.54 13.34 -4.54
C GLY A 166 -15.11 12.16 -3.74
N GLU A 167 -14.94 10.93 -4.22
CA GLU A 167 -15.36 9.72 -3.50
C GLU A 167 -14.51 9.47 -2.24
N PHE A 168 -13.24 9.85 -2.28
CA PHE A 168 -12.30 9.77 -1.16
C PHE A 168 -11.12 10.75 -1.36
N HIS A 169 -10.20 10.80 -0.40
CA HIS A 169 -9.00 11.65 -0.49
C HIS A 169 -7.73 10.86 -0.20
N CYS A 170 -6.87 10.75 -1.22
CA CYS A 170 -5.54 10.19 -1.15
C CYS A 170 -4.51 11.30 -1.41
N GLU A 171 -3.69 11.63 -0.42
CA GLU A 171 -2.77 12.76 -0.49
C GLU A 171 -1.69 12.57 -1.55
N GLN A 172 -1.13 11.36 -1.67
CA GLN A 172 0.00 11.06 -2.55
C GLN A 172 -0.26 9.80 -3.39
N PRO A 173 -1.15 9.86 -4.41
CA PRO A 173 -1.62 8.68 -5.14
C PRO A 173 -0.51 7.74 -5.65
N ARG A 174 0.60 8.29 -6.15
CA ARG A 174 1.75 7.49 -6.63
C ARG A 174 2.42 6.72 -5.49
N ILE A 175 2.67 7.37 -4.36
CA ILE A 175 3.37 6.79 -3.23
C ILE A 175 2.46 5.78 -2.52
N SER A 176 1.18 6.11 -2.37
CA SER A 176 0.15 5.22 -1.83
C SER A 176 -0.01 3.97 -2.70
N ALA A 177 -0.05 4.12 -4.03
CA ALA A 177 -0.06 2.99 -4.95
C ALA A 177 1.16 2.08 -4.76
N MET A 178 2.37 2.66 -4.75
CA MET A 178 3.60 1.91 -4.51
C MET A 178 3.58 1.15 -3.17
N ARG A 179 3.08 1.77 -2.09
CA ARG A 179 2.99 1.12 -0.77
C ARG A 179 1.99 -0.04 -0.76
N LEU A 180 0.82 0.16 -1.37
CA LEU A 180 -0.20 -0.85 -1.46
C LEU A 180 0.27 -2.04 -2.30
N THR A 181 0.87 -1.80 -3.47
CA THR A 181 1.47 -2.86 -4.30
C THR A 181 2.56 -3.61 -3.53
N ALA A 182 3.50 -2.91 -2.89
CA ALA A 182 4.56 -3.56 -2.10
C ALA A 182 4.01 -4.41 -0.93
N LEU A 183 2.93 -3.96 -0.29
CA LEU A 183 2.27 -4.73 0.77
C LEU A 183 1.56 -5.97 0.22
N ILE A 184 0.87 -5.83 -0.92
CA ILE A 184 0.24 -6.95 -1.65
C ILE A 184 1.31 -7.99 -1.98
N ASP A 185 2.39 -7.59 -2.65
CA ASP A 185 3.45 -8.51 -3.09
C ASP A 185 4.06 -9.26 -1.90
N GLY A 186 4.40 -8.54 -0.82
CA GLY A 186 5.00 -9.15 0.36
C GLY A 186 4.06 -10.13 1.08
N LEU A 187 2.76 -9.84 1.13
CA LEU A 187 1.77 -10.73 1.73
C LEU A 187 1.42 -11.90 0.82
N ALA A 188 1.35 -11.70 -0.49
CA ALA A 188 1.08 -12.73 -1.48
C ALA A 188 2.20 -13.77 -1.52
N VAL A 189 3.47 -13.35 -1.46
CA VAL A 189 4.62 -14.26 -1.32
C VAL A 189 4.50 -15.11 -0.06
N GLN A 190 4.16 -14.52 1.09
CA GLN A 190 3.97 -15.28 2.33
C GLN A 190 2.79 -16.25 2.24
N PHE A 191 1.68 -15.84 1.63
CA PHE A 191 0.50 -16.67 1.44
C PHE A 191 0.79 -17.87 0.52
N ALA A 192 1.48 -17.65 -0.59
CA ALA A 192 1.81 -18.69 -1.56
C ALA A 192 2.91 -19.64 -1.04
N ALA A 193 3.97 -19.11 -0.43
CA ALA A 193 5.14 -19.90 -0.02
C ALA A 193 4.99 -20.58 1.36
N HIS A 194 4.11 -20.08 2.23
CA HIS A 194 3.98 -20.55 3.61
C HIS A 194 2.53 -20.88 3.97
N GLU A 195 2.14 -22.11 3.60
CA GLU A 195 0.78 -22.61 3.85
C GLU A 195 0.40 -22.46 5.35
N GLY A 196 -0.72 -21.78 5.59
CA GLY A 196 -1.29 -21.59 6.93
C GLY A 196 -0.69 -20.47 7.77
N VAL A 197 0.42 -19.83 7.36
CA VAL A 197 1.01 -18.69 8.10
C VAL A 197 0.15 -17.44 7.97
N VAL A 198 -0.30 -17.12 6.76
CA VAL A 198 -1.24 -16.03 6.50
C VAL A 198 -2.53 -16.66 5.96
N LYS A 199 -3.66 -16.39 6.60
CA LYS A 199 -4.95 -16.82 6.05
C LYS A 199 -5.42 -15.78 5.03
N ARG A 200 -6.05 -16.22 3.92
CA ARG A 200 -6.58 -15.30 2.90
C ARG A 200 -7.48 -14.22 3.50
N LYS A 201 -8.31 -14.58 4.48
CA LYS A 201 -9.18 -13.64 5.21
C LYS A 201 -8.39 -12.56 5.96
N GLU A 202 -7.24 -12.91 6.53
CA GLU A 202 -6.37 -11.96 7.23
C GLU A 202 -5.63 -11.05 6.24
N LEU A 203 -5.12 -11.63 5.15
CA LEU A 203 -4.54 -10.89 4.04
C LEU A 203 -5.52 -9.83 3.50
N MET A 204 -6.72 -10.24 3.10
CA MET A 204 -7.76 -9.32 2.61
C MET A 204 -8.12 -8.24 3.63
N ARG A 205 -8.18 -8.59 4.93
CA ARG A 205 -8.47 -7.63 5.99
C ARG A 205 -7.36 -6.57 6.11
N THR A 206 -6.10 -7.00 6.04
CA THR A 206 -4.93 -6.11 6.13
C THR A 206 -4.85 -5.17 4.92
N LEU A 207 -5.07 -5.69 3.71
CA LEU A 207 -5.08 -4.87 2.51
C LEU A 207 -6.24 -3.88 2.50
N ARG A 208 -7.42 -4.30 2.93
CA ARG A 208 -8.58 -3.41 3.08
C ARG A 208 -8.31 -2.28 4.07
N ALA A 209 -7.71 -2.59 5.22
CA ALA A 209 -7.34 -1.58 6.22
C ALA A 209 -6.29 -0.60 5.68
N SER A 210 -5.34 -1.10 4.90
CA SER A 210 -4.29 -0.26 4.29
C SER A 210 -4.86 0.64 3.20
N ALA A 211 -5.75 0.13 2.35
CA ALA A 211 -6.44 0.94 1.34
C ALA A 211 -7.33 2.02 1.98
N ALA A 212 -8.03 1.67 3.07
CA ALA A 212 -8.80 2.62 3.87
C ALA A 212 -7.91 3.73 4.45
N PHE A 213 -6.72 3.37 4.97
CA PHE A 213 -5.74 4.34 5.44
C PHE A 213 -5.30 5.31 4.35
N GLU A 214 -4.93 4.80 3.16
CA GLU A 214 -4.43 5.62 2.06
C GLU A 214 -5.52 6.53 1.43
N THR A 215 -6.80 6.23 1.63
CA THR A 215 -7.94 6.96 1.06
C THR A 215 -8.74 7.78 2.06
N GLY A 216 -8.49 7.61 3.36
CA GLY A 216 -9.27 8.21 4.44
C GLY A 216 -10.68 7.63 4.62
N LEU A 217 -11.00 6.52 3.96
CA LEU A 217 -12.26 5.81 4.13
C LEU A 217 -12.22 4.91 5.38
N SER A 218 -13.38 4.42 5.81
CA SER A 218 -13.41 3.29 6.75
C SER A 218 -13.15 1.97 6.01
N PRO A 219 -12.58 0.94 6.66
CA PRO A 219 -12.41 -0.37 6.02
C PRO A 219 -13.72 -0.93 5.44
N ASP A 220 -14.86 -0.70 6.08
CA ASP A 220 -16.16 -1.19 5.64
C ASP A 220 -16.69 -0.51 4.37
N ASP A 221 -16.11 0.64 3.99
CA ASP A 221 -16.44 1.36 2.77
C ASP A 221 -15.66 0.86 1.54
N ILE A 222 -14.55 0.16 1.74
CA ILE A 222 -13.74 -0.43 0.66
C ILE A 222 -14.38 -1.77 0.22
N ARG A 223 -15.31 -1.70 -0.75
CA ARG A 223 -16.05 -2.85 -1.31
C ARG A 223 -16.56 -2.60 -2.73
N ASP A 224 -16.93 -3.68 -3.43
CA ASP A 224 -17.42 -3.68 -4.84
C ASP A 224 -18.84 -3.07 -5.04
N GLY A 225 -19.51 -2.54 -3.99
CA GLY A 225 -20.93 -2.18 -4.04
C GLY A 225 -21.36 -0.95 -3.21
N ARG A 226 -22.22 -0.10 -3.82
CA ARG A 226 -22.75 1.16 -3.29
C ARG A 226 -23.38 1.01 -1.90
N ARG A 227 -22.96 1.86 -0.98
CA ARG A 227 -23.92 2.53 -0.09
C ARG A 227 -23.78 4.03 -0.33
N SER A 228 -24.76 4.62 -0.99
CA SER A 228 -24.92 6.08 -0.96
C SER A 228 -25.22 6.47 0.49
N VAL A 229 -24.22 6.94 1.21
CA VAL A 229 -24.43 7.60 2.49
C VAL A 229 -24.16 9.07 2.27
N LYS A 230 -25.23 9.84 2.04
CA LYS A 230 -25.23 11.25 2.44
C LYS A 230 -24.72 11.32 3.89
N PRO A 231 -23.86 12.27 4.26
CA PRO A 231 -23.33 12.36 5.62
C PRO A 231 -24.49 12.42 6.61
N ALA A 232 -24.58 11.42 7.48
CA ALA A 232 -25.65 11.31 8.45
C ALA A 232 -25.43 12.35 9.56
N VAL A 233 -26.12 13.48 9.46
CA VAL A 233 -26.34 14.38 10.59
C VAL A 233 -27.23 13.63 11.59
N ARG A 234 -26.66 13.11 12.69
CA ARG A 234 -27.45 12.57 13.80
C ARG A 234 -27.54 13.60 14.93
N SER A 235 -28.74 14.15 15.09
CA SER A 235 -29.17 14.92 16.26
C SER A 235 -29.18 14.03 17.50
N ALA A 236 -28.52 14.45 18.57
CA ALA A 236 -28.58 13.79 19.87
C ALA A 236 -29.55 14.54 20.80
N THR A 237 -30.61 13.86 21.24
CA THR A 237 -31.42 14.23 22.41
C THR A 237 -31.31 13.11 23.45
N GLY A 238 -31.06 13.49 24.72
CA GLY A 238 -31.50 12.70 25.88
C GLY A 238 -30.44 12.11 26.83
N ALA A 239 -30.07 12.91 27.84
CA ALA A 239 -29.94 12.60 29.28
C ALA A 239 -29.01 11.46 29.83
N SER A 240 -27.89 11.93 30.40
CA SER A 240 -27.29 11.63 31.74
C SER A 240 -27.74 10.43 32.58
N THR A 241 -26.78 9.58 32.99
CA THR A 241 -26.45 9.30 34.41
C THR A 241 -24.95 9.00 34.57
N ALA A 242 -24.36 9.42 35.70
CA ALA A 242 -22.94 9.39 36.00
C ALA A 242 -22.43 7.98 36.40
N SER A 243 -21.33 7.56 35.78
CA SER A 243 -20.46 6.46 36.24
C SER A 243 -19.04 6.72 35.73
N THR A 244 -18.03 6.45 36.56
CA THR A 244 -16.59 6.60 36.29
C THR A 244 -16.11 5.65 35.20
N ALA A 245 -16.47 5.96 33.94
CA ALA A 245 -16.11 5.19 32.76
C ALA A 245 -15.06 5.92 31.92
N VAL A 246 -14.15 5.15 31.34
CA VAL A 246 -13.28 5.54 30.21
C VAL A 246 -14.10 6.37 29.21
N PRO A 247 -13.61 7.52 28.68
CA PRO A 247 -14.42 8.37 27.81
C PRO A 247 -14.91 7.57 26.60
N ALA A 248 -16.21 7.68 26.33
CA ALA A 248 -16.85 7.15 25.14
C ALA A 248 -16.24 7.81 23.89
N GLY A 249 -15.51 7.02 23.11
CA GLY A 249 -14.99 7.38 21.80
C GLY A 249 -14.72 6.10 21.02
N ASP A 250 -14.80 6.15 19.70
CA ASP A 250 -14.54 5.00 18.85
C ASP A 250 -13.03 4.81 18.64
N ALA A 251 -12.64 3.69 18.02
CA ALA A 251 -11.27 3.56 17.53
C ALA A 251 -11.00 4.65 16.48
N PRO A 252 -9.82 5.28 16.46
CA PRO A 252 -9.48 6.29 15.47
C PRO A 252 -9.57 5.72 14.05
N THR A 253 -9.93 6.57 13.08
CA THR A 253 -9.58 6.30 11.68
C THR A 253 -8.07 6.22 11.54
N ALA A 254 -7.56 5.51 10.54
CA ALA A 254 -6.12 5.32 10.40
C ALA A 254 -5.36 6.65 10.14
N ILE A 255 -5.99 7.62 9.47
CA ILE A 255 -5.44 8.99 9.32
C ILE A 255 -5.34 9.68 10.68
N THR A 256 -6.40 9.65 11.48
CA THR A 256 -6.39 10.26 12.81
C THR A 256 -5.42 9.55 13.75
N ASP A 257 -5.32 8.23 13.69
CA ASP A 257 -4.33 7.44 14.44
C ASP A 257 -2.90 7.88 14.08
N ALA A 258 -2.58 7.95 12.78
CA ALA A 258 -1.28 8.41 12.32
C ALA A 258 -0.98 9.86 12.74
N ALA A 259 -1.96 10.76 12.62
CA ALA A 259 -1.80 12.16 13.03
C ALA A 259 -1.56 12.29 14.54
N LEU A 260 -2.33 11.59 15.38
CA LEU A 260 -2.16 11.60 16.83
C LEU A 260 -0.82 10.96 17.24
N ARG A 261 -0.41 9.87 16.59
CA ARG A 261 0.92 9.27 16.81
C ARG A 261 2.05 10.20 16.39
N HIS A 262 1.87 10.97 15.32
CA HIS A 262 2.82 11.99 14.90
C HIS A 262 2.97 13.08 15.97
N VAL A 263 1.87 13.57 16.55
CA VAL A 263 1.88 14.53 17.67
C VAL A 263 2.67 13.97 18.86
N ILE A 264 2.41 12.72 19.25
CA ILE A 264 3.11 12.05 20.35
C ILE A 264 4.63 11.98 20.06
N ALA A 265 5.00 11.56 18.85
CA ALA A 265 6.39 11.45 18.44
C ALA A 265 7.10 12.82 18.36
N ALA A 266 6.42 13.84 17.82
CA ALA A 266 6.95 15.20 17.69
C ALA A 266 7.22 15.84 19.06
N VAL A 267 6.34 15.59 20.05
CA VAL A 267 6.56 16.03 21.42
C VAL A 267 7.79 15.37 22.03
N ALA A 268 7.93 14.04 21.88
CA ALA A 268 9.07 13.31 22.42
C ALA A 268 10.40 13.74 21.76
N ASP A 269 10.43 13.93 20.44
CA ASP A 269 11.59 14.44 19.71
C ASP A 269 11.97 15.86 20.14
N ALA A 270 10.98 16.76 20.23
CA ALA A 270 11.23 18.14 20.62
C ALA A 270 11.75 18.24 22.07
N GLN A 271 11.25 17.41 22.98
CA GLN A 271 11.80 17.30 24.34
C GLN A 271 13.25 16.80 24.33
N LEU A 272 13.54 15.77 23.56
CA LEU A 272 14.90 15.22 23.44
C LEU A 272 15.90 16.27 22.92
N ARG A 273 15.49 17.10 21.96
CA ARG A 273 16.33 18.16 21.38
C ARG A 273 16.34 19.47 22.17
N GLY A 274 15.52 19.59 23.22
CA GLY A 274 15.31 20.87 23.91
C GLY A 274 14.68 21.95 23.03
N ASP A 275 13.94 21.55 21.99
CA ASP A 275 13.33 22.43 20.99
C ASP A 275 11.94 22.91 21.47
N GLN A 276 11.94 23.98 22.27
CA GLN A 276 10.73 24.53 22.87
C GLN A 276 9.70 24.99 21.82
N VAL A 277 10.15 25.52 20.68
CA VAL A 277 9.25 26.07 19.65
C VAL A 277 8.46 24.94 19.00
N THR A 278 9.15 23.89 18.54
CA THR A 278 8.50 22.71 17.95
C THR A 278 7.63 22.00 18.99
N TRP A 279 8.08 21.95 20.25
CA TRP A 279 7.30 21.36 21.33
C TRP A 279 5.97 22.10 21.55
N LEU A 280 6.00 23.45 21.69
CA LEU A 280 4.81 24.27 21.89
C LEU A 280 3.83 24.21 20.71
N ALA A 281 4.33 24.00 19.48
CA ALA A 281 3.50 23.86 18.29
C ALA A 281 2.58 22.62 18.33
N GLN A 282 2.83 21.65 19.22
CA GLN A 282 2.01 20.45 19.40
C GLN A 282 0.88 20.62 20.43
N TRP A 283 0.71 21.82 21.00
CA TRP A 283 -0.27 22.12 22.05
C TRP A 283 -1.28 23.17 21.57
N THR A 284 -2.52 23.08 22.04
CA THR A 284 -3.49 24.15 21.82
C THR A 284 -3.11 25.41 22.62
N THR A 285 -3.58 26.58 22.20
CA THR A 285 -3.27 27.87 22.87
C THR A 285 -3.67 27.89 24.34
N ASN A 286 -4.74 27.16 24.70
CA ASN A 286 -5.28 27.09 26.06
C ASN A 286 -4.93 25.76 26.78
N ALA A 287 -3.90 25.06 26.29
CA ALA A 287 -3.61 23.73 26.77
C ALA A 287 -3.22 23.69 28.25
N GLN A 288 -3.43 22.53 28.88
CA GLN A 288 -3.10 22.30 30.29
C GLN A 288 -2.14 21.13 30.44
N LEU A 289 -1.08 21.30 31.21
CA LEU A 289 -0.12 20.26 31.53
C LEU A 289 0.00 20.13 33.05
N GLN A 290 -0.07 18.89 33.54
CA GLN A 290 0.22 18.54 34.92
C GLN A 290 1.36 17.51 34.98
N LEU A 291 2.42 17.84 35.73
CA LEU A 291 3.59 16.98 35.95
C LEU A 291 3.47 16.17 37.26
N PRO A 292 4.29 15.12 37.44
CA PRO A 292 4.27 14.26 38.62
C PRO A 292 4.60 14.96 39.94
N ASP A 293 5.40 16.03 39.89
CA ASP A 293 5.81 16.81 41.07
C ASP A 293 4.74 17.80 41.54
N GLY A 294 3.55 17.76 40.93
CA GLY A 294 2.43 18.63 41.23
C GLY A 294 2.48 19.98 40.51
N SER A 295 3.55 20.27 39.76
CA SER A 295 3.58 21.47 38.93
C SER A 295 2.57 21.37 37.79
N SER A 296 1.95 22.50 37.48
CA SER A 296 0.99 22.62 36.39
C SER A 296 1.22 23.90 35.61
N ALA A 297 0.77 23.91 34.36
CA ALA A 297 0.81 25.06 33.48
C ALA A 297 -0.46 25.12 32.64
N LYS A 298 -0.95 26.33 32.38
CA LYS A 298 -2.08 26.61 31.51
C LYS A 298 -1.74 27.69 30.49
N GLY A 299 -1.94 27.36 29.22
CA GLY A 299 -1.67 28.23 28.08
C GLY A 299 -0.19 28.31 27.71
N SER A 300 0.08 28.79 26.50
CA SER A 300 1.39 28.68 25.85
C SER A 300 2.56 29.29 26.65
N GLU A 301 2.34 30.41 27.34
CA GLU A 301 3.38 31.11 28.12
C GLU A 301 3.81 30.31 29.35
N GLU A 302 2.86 29.81 30.14
CA GLU A 302 3.17 28.97 31.31
C GLU A 302 3.77 27.63 30.88
N LEU A 303 3.28 27.05 29.78
CA LEU A 303 3.83 25.82 29.20
C LEU A 303 5.29 26.03 28.78
N ALA A 304 5.63 27.18 28.20
CA ALA A 304 7.00 27.54 27.84
C ALA A 304 7.89 27.60 29.10
N GLY A 305 7.43 28.30 30.15
CA GLY A 305 8.16 28.38 31.43
C GLY A 305 8.37 27.01 32.08
N LEU A 306 7.36 26.14 32.06
CA LEU A 306 7.45 24.77 32.56
C LEU A 306 8.43 23.93 31.72
N PHE A 307 8.43 24.10 30.40
CA PHE A 307 9.40 23.43 29.52
C PHE A 307 10.84 23.82 29.83
N ALA A 308 11.11 25.13 29.92
CA ALA A 308 12.43 25.66 30.24
C ALA A 308 12.94 25.21 31.62
N LYS A 309 12.03 24.92 32.55
CA LYS A 309 12.36 24.47 33.91
C LYS A 309 12.55 22.95 34.02
N HIS A 310 11.78 22.15 33.29
CA HIS A 310 11.73 20.69 33.50
C HIS A 310 12.33 19.86 32.36
N PHE A 311 12.38 20.39 31.15
CA PHE A 311 12.84 19.65 29.97
C PHE A 311 14.13 20.22 29.38
N SER A 312 14.41 21.52 29.56
CA SER A 312 15.68 22.13 29.13
C SER A 312 16.88 21.94 30.08
N PRO A 313 16.75 21.93 31.43
CA PRO A 313 17.93 21.93 32.32
C PRO A 313 18.51 20.54 32.59
N ASP A 314 17.68 19.50 32.55
CA ASP A 314 18.07 18.11 32.76
C ASP A 314 18.18 17.41 31.40
N ARG A 315 19.27 16.66 31.17
CA ARG A 315 19.48 15.91 29.91
C ARG A 315 18.55 14.71 29.86
N TRP A 316 17.31 14.94 29.41
CA TRP A 316 16.47 13.86 28.90
C TRP A 316 17.24 13.14 27.80
N THR A 317 17.42 11.84 27.97
CA THR A 317 18.16 11.00 27.02
C THR A 317 17.20 10.34 26.04
N LEU A 318 15.97 10.03 26.47
CA LEU A 318 14.93 9.44 25.63
C LEU A 318 13.57 9.46 26.34
N GLN A 319 12.49 9.75 25.61
CA GLN A 319 11.12 9.34 25.97
C GLN A 319 10.59 8.48 24.82
N SER A 320 10.35 7.20 25.09
CA SER A 320 9.89 6.22 24.10
C SER A 320 8.44 5.84 24.38
N PRO A 321 7.48 6.20 23.50
CA PRO A 321 6.12 5.70 23.57
C PRO A 321 6.08 4.21 23.21
N GLU A 322 5.63 3.37 24.14
CA GLU A 322 5.60 1.91 23.97
C GLU A 322 4.18 1.42 23.64
N ILE A 323 3.19 1.80 24.46
CA ILE A 323 1.81 1.36 24.32
C ILE A 323 0.93 2.60 24.16
N VAL A 324 0.28 2.71 23.01
CA VAL A 324 -0.56 3.85 22.64
C VAL A 324 -1.99 3.37 22.43
N VAL A 325 -2.90 3.78 23.32
CA VAL A 325 -4.34 3.51 23.20
C VAL A 325 -5.07 4.83 22.96
N LEU A 326 -5.70 4.97 21.80
CA LEU A 326 -6.43 6.16 21.40
C LEU A 326 -7.93 5.87 21.29
N ARG A 327 -8.74 6.87 21.62
CA ARG A 327 -10.19 6.91 21.42
C ARG A 327 -10.57 8.27 20.86
N VAL A 328 -11.41 8.30 19.83
CA VAL A 328 -11.67 9.52 19.06
C VAL A 328 -13.16 9.70 18.85
N ASP A 329 -13.61 10.96 18.95
CA ASP A 329 -14.85 11.44 18.36
C ASP A 329 -14.48 12.33 17.15
N GLU A 330 -14.55 11.73 15.96
CA GLU A 330 -14.15 12.40 14.71
C GLU A 330 -15.08 13.57 14.38
N THR A 331 -16.34 13.52 14.81
CA THR A 331 -17.33 14.57 14.53
C THR A 331 -17.09 15.77 15.44
N ALA A 332 -16.80 15.52 16.72
CA ALA A 332 -16.44 16.56 17.66
C ALA A 332 -15.02 17.09 17.48
N GLY A 333 -14.18 16.39 16.69
CA GLY A 333 -12.76 16.72 16.56
C GLY A 333 -12.03 16.60 17.90
N SER A 334 -12.39 15.61 18.71
CA SER A 334 -11.79 15.38 20.03
C SER A 334 -11.25 13.96 20.15
N ALA A 335 -10.17 13.79 20.90
CA ALA A 335 -9.61 12.47 21.17
C ALA A 335 -9.05 12.37 22.58
N THR A 336 -8.92 11.14 23.06
CA THR A 336 -8.23 10.81 24.30
C THR A 336 -7.18 9.76 24.04
N GLY A 337 -6.06 9.85 24.76
CA GLY A 337 -4.95 8.92 24.65
C GLY A 337 -4.46 8.47 26.02
N ARG A 338 -4.20 7.18 26.15
CA ARG A 338 -3.38 6.61 27.23
C ARG A 338 -2.09 6.11 26.60
N VAL A 339 -0.99 6.81 26.90
CA VAL A 339 0.32 6.55 26.32
C VAL A 339 1.27 6.10 27.41
N THR A 340 1.68 4.82 27.40
CA THR A 340 2.75 4.34 28.26
C THR A 340 4.09 4.73 27.65
N VAL A 341 4.94 5.40 28.43
CA VAL A 341 6.27 5.82 28.00
C VAL A 341 7.35 5.22 28.89
N THR A 342 8.46 4.81 28.28
CA THR A 342 9.71 4.54 28.98
C THR A 342 10.63 5.73 28.82
N GLU A 343 11.17 6.22 29.92
CA GLU A 343 12.03 7.38 29.94
C GLU A 343 13.43 7.04 30.43
N ARG A 344 14.42 7.70 29.82
CA ARG A 344 15.82 7.67 30.26
C ARG A 344 16.28 9.10 30.43
N PHE A 345 16.88 9.41 31.58
CA PHE A 345 17.30 10.76 31.92
C PHE A 345 18.61 10.73 32.70
N GLN A 346 19.42 11.77 32.55
CA GLN A 346 20.61 11.97 33.36
C GLN A 346 20.27 12.85 34.57
N ARG A 347 20.56 12.35 35.78
CA ARG A 347 20.40 13.10 37.03
C ARG A 347 21.51 14.15 37.17
N ARG A 348 21.32 15.15 38.04
CA ARG A 348 22.31 16.20 38.33
C ARG A 348 23.69 15.68 38.75
N ASN A 349 23.75 14.51 39.38
CA ASN A 349 25.01 13.86 39.78
C ASN A 349 25.69 13.07 38.64
N GLY A 350 25.17 13.16 37.41
CA GLY A 350 25.69 12.47 36.23
C GLY A 350 25.22 11.03 36.05
N SER A 351 24.53 10.43 37.03
CA SER A 351 24.01 9.06 36.90
C SER A 351 22.79 8.98 35.99
N LEU A 352 22.65 7.86 35.28
CA LEU A 352 21.49 7.58 34.44
C LEU A 352 20.36 7.01 35.30
N GLY A 353 19.16 7.54 35.11
CA GLY A 353 17.91 6.99 35.62
C GLY A 353 17.03 6.52 34.48
N SER A 354 16.15 5.58 34.79
CA SER A 354 15.01 5.22 33.94
C SER A 354 13.73 5.30 34.73
N ARG A 355 12.61 5.58 34.07
CA ARG A 355 11.29 5.43 34.69
C ARG A 355 10.21 5.04 33.69
N ILE A 356 9.09 4.54 34.19
CA ILE A 356 7.89 4.23 33.40
C ILE A 356 6.77 5.18 33.80
N ALA A 357 6.15 5.82 32.82
CA ALA A 357 5.05 6.74 33.05
C ALA A 357 3.89 6.49 32.10
N VAL A 358 2.72 7.04 32.46
CA VAL A 358 1.52 7.08 31.63
C VAL A 358 1.14 8.54 31.41
N LEU A 359 1.03 8.92 30.14
CA LEU A 359 0.50 10.20 29.72
C LEU A 359 -0.99 10.01 29.43
N HIS A 360 -1.82 10.76 30.14
CA HIS A 360 -3.26 10.81 29.92
C HIS A 360 -3.57 12.08 29.15
N ASP A 361 -3.75 11.93 27.84
CA ASP A 361 -3.87 13.04 26.92
C ASP A 361 -5.32 13.23 26.46
N ARG A 362 -5.68 14.49 26.26
CA ARG A 362 -6.81 14.89 25.43
C ARG A 362 -6.29 15.72 24.28
N TYR A 363 -6.84 15.47 23.10
CA TYR A 363 -6.47 16.15 21.87
C TYR A 363 -7.68 16.85 21.28
N GLU A 364 -7.42 17.94 20.57
CA GLU A 364 -8.41 18.71 19.84
C GLU A 364 -7.93 18.89 18.40
N ARG A 365 -8.85 18.76 17.45
CA ARG A 365 -8.62 19.00 16.03
C ARG A 365 -8.72 20.50 15.78
N THR A 366 -7.63 21.09 15.30
CA THR A 366 -7.54 22.50 14.93
C THR A 366 -7.31 22.62 13.41
N PRO A 367 -7.37 23.84 12.82
CA PRO A 367 -6.99 24.03 11.43
C PRO A 367 -5.55 23.61 11.10
N ALA A 368 -4.66 23.58 12.10
CA ALA A 368 -3.27 23.13 11.96
C ALA A 368 -3.09 21.61 12.14
N GLY A 369 -4.17 20.88 12.41
CA GLY A 369 -4.14 19.44 12.73
C GLY A 369 -4.52 19.16 14.17
N TRP A 370 -4.26 17.91 14.60
CA TRP A 370 -4.49 17.48 15.97
C TRP A 370 -3.43 18.05 16.90
N LEU A 371 -3.84 18.59 18.04
CA LEU A 371 -2.95 19.15 19.05
C LEU A 371 -3.35 18.66 20.44
N ILE A 372 -2.40 18.63 21.39
CA ILE A 372 -2.66 18.29 22.79
C ILE A 372 -3.38 19.45 23.46
N ALA A 373 -4.59 19.19 23.97
CA ALA A 373 -5.37 20.14 24.75
C ALA A 373 -5.10 19.97 26.25
N THR A 374 -4.97 18.74 26.72
CA THR A 374 -4.57 18.48 28.12
C THR A 374 -3.66 17.27 28.20
N ARG A 375 -2.65 17.33 29.06
CA ARG A 375 -1.84 16.18 29.46
C ARG A 375 -1.74 16.09 30.97
N ARG A 376 -2.13 14.95 31.53
CA ARG A 376 -1.79 14.58 32.91
C ARG A 376 -0.70 13.51 32.86
N TYR A 377 0.45 13.83 33.41
CA TYR A 377 1.58 12.92 33.52
C TYR A 377 1.48 12.15 34.85
N GLU A 378 1.49 10.83 34.80
CA GLU A 378 1.52 9.92 35.96
C GLU A 378 2.74 9.00 35.91
N VAL A 379 3.57 8.97 36.96
CA VAL A 379 4.69 8.01 37.10
C VAL A 379 4.16 6.71 37.71
N LEU A 380 4.58 5.56 37.20
CA LEU A 380 4.12 4.25 37.67
C LEU A 380 5.11 3.53 38.61
N ASP A 381 6.37 3.97 38.67
CA ASP A 381 7.47 3.27 39.34
C ASP A 381 8.20 4.06 40.44
#